data_AF-A0AAV9F8E6-F1
#
_entry.id   AF-A0AAV9F8E6-F1
#
_cell.length_a   1.000
_cell.length_b   1.000
_cell.length_c   1.000
_cell.angle_alpha   90.00
_cell.angle_beta   90.00
_cell.angle_gamma   90.00
#
_symmetry.space_group_name_H-M   'P 1'
#
loop_
_entity.id
_entity.type
_entity.pdbx_description
1 polymer ?
#
loop_
_entity_poly.entity_id
_entity_poly.type
_entity_poly.pdbx_seq_one_letter_code
_entity_poly.pdbx_strand_id
1 'polypeptide(L)'
;MVDEVKGEVVEGGDGVEGGGRAGEKGRGGGERGGTREDVEGRPGSPEGARMGRGGEAPISARIEQNWERVNRVPKLCPEAAKRYDCDRRGRAVVCNQDKLKLKAKRHIVALGWIIESNSEGKLRFIAPNGKVYGDLREVCKLVTEQEEKVRAGSGAEVPIESKKKRPQINLNWNPSSIEPKPCPEAVVAYARERRPKLRPKAVRHLVSLGWMIECDGQRFRYRAPDGKMHISLFEICRSLTGPPEQDARGSSSTEQEETSEECKGPFSDSSTERSEAEAVEVEQNWERVVDIVPKLCLEDAKRYGSNKRGRAVVHSQDKLILKAKRHIVALGWIIESNSEGKLRFITPNGTIYDDLRELDWKPSSIEPNPCPEAVVAYAREGRRKFRPKAAQHLASLGWMIECDGEKFRYQAPNGKMHRNLRQICRSLTGPPKQDARGSSSMEQEETSED
;
A
#
# COMPACT_ATOMS: atom_id res chain seq x y z
N MET A 1 -67.95 38.53 -42.92
CA MET A 1 -68.65 37.33 -42.42
C MET A 1 -67.70 36.70 -41.41
N VAL A 2 -67.75 37.11 -40.14
CA VAL A 2 -68.48 36.47 -39.01
C VAL A 2 -68.10 34.98 -38.86
N ASP A 3 -67.70 34.42 -37.72
CA ASP A 3 -67.63 34.90 -36.35
C ASP A 3 -66.69 34.02 -35.51
N GLU A 4 -66.31 34.60 -34.37
CA GLU A 4 -65.68 34.06 -33.16
C GLU A 4 -66.52 32.93 -32.52
N VAL A 5 -65.92 31.84 -32.00
CA VAL A 5 -66.52 31.07 -30.89
C VAL A 5 -65.46 30.58 -29.91
N LYS A 6 -65.55 31.13 -28.70
CA LYS A 6 -64.94 30.74 -27.44
C LYS A 6 -65.57 29.44 -26.89
N GLY A 7 -64.81 28.71 -26.08
CA GLY A 7 -65.33 27.66 -25.20
C GLY A 7 -64.62 27.70 -23.85
N GLU A 8 -65.20 28.48 -22.93
CA GLU A 8 -64.83 28.63 -21.52
C GLU A 8 -65.71 27.74 -20.62
N VAL A 9 -65.11 27.25 -19.53
CA VAL A 9 -65.62 27.07 -18.14
C VAL A 9 -66.81 26.11 -17.92
N VAL A 10 -66.72 25.20 -16.93
CA VAL A 10 -67.53 25.17 -15.66
C VAL A 10 -67.59 23.69 -15.25
N GLU A 11 -67.65 23.18 -14.01
CA GLU A 11 -67.43 23.58 -12.60
C GLU A 11 -67.42 22.25 -11.80
N GLY A 12 -67.00 22.33 -10.52
CA GLY A 12 -67.56 21.53 -9.41
C GLY A 12 -66.94 20.15 -9.18
N GLY A 13 -66.56 19.74 -7.97
CA GLY A 13 -66.70 20.35 -6.64
C GLY A 13 -66.15 19.39 -5.58
N ASP A 14 -65.68 20.02 -4.49
CA ASP A 14 -65.76 19.65 -3.07
C ASP A 14 -65.44 18.24 -2.54
N GLY A 15 -64.56 18.25 -1.53
CA GLY A 15 -64.31 17.13 -0.62
C GLY A 15 -63.34 17.51 0.49
N VAL A 16 -63.85 18.23 1.49
CA VAL A 16 -63.20 18.74 2.70
C VAL A 16 -63.07 17.63 3.78
N GLU A 17 -62.28 17.93 4.82
CA GLU A 17 -62.14 17.29 6.15
C GLU A 17 -60.95 16.31 6.29
N GLY A 18 -60.06 16.40 7.29
CA GLY A 18 -59.97 17.27 8.45
C GLY A 18 -58.91 16.73 9.43
N GLY A 19 -58.38 17.62 10.29
CA GLY A 19 -57.72 17.33 11.58
C GLY A 19 -56.26 16.84 11.50
N GLY A 20 -55.31 17.27 12.32
CA GLY A 20 -55.35 18.01 13.58
C GLY A 20 -54.12 17.61 14.41
N ARG A 21 -53.34 18.60 14.86
CA ARG A 21 -52.10 18.46 15.63
C ARG A 21 -52.34 18.00 17.09
N ALA A 22 -51.42 17.20 17.61
CA ALA A 22 -50.77 17.29 18.95
C ALA A 22 -49.77 16.11 19.04
N GLY A 23 -48.55 16.17 19.55
CA GLY A 23 -47.95 17.05 20.54
C GLY A 23 -47.87 16.31 21.87
N GLU A 24 -46.85 15.47 22.11
CA GLU A 24 -46.58 14.98 23.46
C GLU A 24 -45.09 14.74 23.75
N LYS A 25 -44.64 15.37 24.83
CA LYS A 25 -43.30 15.36 25.41
C LYS A 25 -43.25 14.28 26.50
N GLY A 26 -42.40 13.28 26.34
CA GLY A 26 -42.06 12.36 27.44
C GLY A 26 -40.94 12.91 28.30
N ARG A 27 -41.27 13.48 29.46
CA ARG A 27 -40.35 13.68 30.61
C ARG A 27 -40.54 12.50 31.56
N GLY A 28 -39.49 11.72 31.79
CA GLY A 28 -39.44 10.72 32.87
C GLY A 28 -38.55 11.23 34.00
N GLY A 29 -39.18 11.69 35.08
CA GLY A 29 -38.54 11.93 36.37
C GLY A 29 -38.56 10.65 37.19
N GLY A 30 -37.45 10.34 37.86
CA GLY A 30 -37.34 9.28 38.84
C GLY A 30 -36.68 9.84 40.09
N GLU A 31 -37.50 10.28 41.04
CA GLU A 31 -37.10 10.56 42.41
C GLU A 31 -37.18 9.27 43.23
N ARG A 32 -36.12 8.94 43.97
CA ARG A 32 -36.22 8.21 45.25
C ARG A 32 -35.24 8.85 46.23
N GLY A 33 -35.82 9.43 47.28
CA GLY A 33 -35.12 9.80 48.50
C GLY A 33 -34.84 8.58 49.39
N GLY A 34 -34.08 8.83 50.46
CA GLY A 34 -33.70 7.85 51.50
C GLY A 34 -32.39 8.30 52.14
N THR A 35 -32.44 9.30 53.01
CA THR A 35 -32.33 9.20 54.48
C THR A 35 -30.90 9.04 55.00
N ARG A 36 -30.56 10.05 55.79
CA ARG A 36 -29.38 10.30 56.61
C ARG A 36 -29.62 9.64 57.97
N GLU A 37 -28.70 8.82 58.46
CA GLU A 37 -28.52 8.58 59.90
C GLU A 37 -27.03 8.38 60.20
N ASP A 38 -26.57 9.18 61.16
CA ASP A 38 -25.30 9.10 61.86
C ASP A 38 -25.31 7.91 62.82
N VAL A 39 -24.23 7.11 62.88
CA VAL A 39 -23.89 6.32 64.08
C VAL A 39 -22.37 6.24 64.23
N GLU A 40 -21.89 6.85 65.32
CA GLU A 40 -20.57 6.67 65.91
C GLU A 40 -20.40 5.24 66.48
N GLY A 41 -19.17 4.69 66.48
CA GLY A 41 -18.85 3.54 67.34
C GLY A 41 -17.68 2.65 66.92
N ARG A 42 -16.48 2.95 67.43
CA ARG A 42 -15.40 1.98 67.74
C ARG A 42 -15.88 0.96 68.80
N PRO A 43 -15.11 -0.08 69.25
CA PRO A 43 -13.79 -0.62 68.86
C PRO A 43 -13.78 -2.18 68.74
N GLY A 44 -12.62 -2.80 68.45
CA GLY A 44 -12.38 -4.19 68.88
C GLY A 44 -11.53 -5.05 67.94
N SER A 45 -10.22 -5.13 68.22
CA SER A 45 -9.35 -6.25 67.85
C SER A 45 -9.87 -7.56 68.49
N PRO A 46 -9.57 -8.76 67.96
CA PRO A 46 -8.33 -9.38 68.42
C PRO A 46 -7.56 -10.21 67.37
N GLU A 47 -6.31 -10.43 67.76
CA GLU A 47 -5.32 -11.36 67.25
C GLU A 47 -5.87 -12.75 66.93
N GLY A 48 -5.39 -13.31 65.82
CA GLY A 48 -5.60 -14.71 65.45
C GLY A 48 -4.54 -15.16 64.45
N ALA A 49 -3.41 -15.62 64.98
CA ALA A 49 -2.30 -16.19 64.24
C ALA A 49 -2.70 -17.43 63.42
N ARG A 50 -2.22 -17.55 62.17
CA ARG A 50 -1.73 -18.83 61.62
C ARG A 50 -0.99 -18.68 60.27
N MET A 51 0.33 -18.88 60.37
CA MET A 51 1.19 -19.71 59.52
C MET A 51 0.67 -20.13 58.14
N GLY A 52 1.40 -19.72 57.10
CA GLY A 52 1.32 -20.32 55.77
C GLY A 52 2.31 -19.69 54.79
N ARG A 53 3.60 -20.03 54.91
CA ARG A 53 4.64 -19.69 53.93
C ARG A 53 4.35 -20.41 52.62
N GLY A 54 3.63 -19.76 51.71
CA GLY A 54 3.62 -20.08 50.29
C GLY A 54 4.29 -18.91 49.57
N GLY A 55 5.51 -19.11 49.09
CA GLY A 55 6.24 -18.10 48.34
C GLY A 55 5.54 -17.84 47.00
N GLU A 56 4.67 -16.83 46.98
CA GLU A 56 4.25 -16.20 45.73
C GLU A 56 5.47 -15.51 45.13
N ALA A 57 5.97 -16.07 44.03
CA ALA A 57 6.96 -15.40 43.20
C ALA A 57 6.41 -14.01 42.84
N PRO A 58 7.22 -12.95 42.91
CA PRO A 58 6.74 -11.60 42.68
C PRO A 58 6.21 -11.48 41.24
N ILE A 59 4.94 -11.10 41.11
CA ILE A 59 4.22 -10.77 39.86
C ILE A 59 4.86 -9.56 39.12
N SER A 60 6.01 -9.08 39.58
CA SER A 60 6.82 -8.03 38.94
C SER A 60 7.88 -8.56 37.97
N ALA A 61 7.73 -9.78 37.44
CA ALA A 61 8.25 -10.13 36.11
C ALA A 61 7.49 -9.30 35.05
N ARG A 62 7.73 -7.99 35.13
CA ARG A 62 7.19 -6.91 34.33
C ARG A 62 7.65 -7.20 32.91
N ILE A 63 6.77 -7.82 32.13
CA ILE A 63 6.93 -8.10 30.71
C ILE A 63 7.66 -6.89 30.11
N GLU A 64 8.93 -7.08 29.76
CA GLU A 64 9.69 -6.10 29.01
C GLU A 64 8.95 -5.94 27.69
N GLN A 65 8.09 -4.92 27.62
CA GLN A 65 7.32 -4.65 26.43
C GLN A 65 8.34 -4.38 25.32
N ASN A 66 8.39 -5.27 24.33
CA ASN A 66 9.31 -5.12 23.21
C ASN A 66 8.88 -3.88 22.42
N TRP A 67 9.68 -2.81 22.49
CA TRP A 67 9.46 -1.55 21.78
C TRP A 67 10.34 -1.53 20.54
N GLU A 68 9.72 -1.44 19.37
CA GLU A 68 10.41 -1.38 18.08
C GLU A 68 10.40 0.04 17.53
N ARG A 69 11.55 0.47 16.98
CA ARG A 69 11.68 1.80 16.38
C ARG A 69 10.88 1.90 15.09
N VAL A 70 9.98 2.86 15.01
CA VAL A 70 9.18 3.15 13.82
C VAL A 70 10.02 3.95 12.84
N ASN A 71 10.60 3.27 11.85
CA ASN A 71 11.37 3.92 10.80
C ASN A 71 10.45 4.73 9.86
N ARG A 72 10.58 6.06 9.88
CA ARG A 72 9.90 6.97 8.96
C ARG A 72 10.94 7.87 8.31
N VAL A 73 10.78 8.12 7.01
CA VAL A 73 11.58 9.10 6.28
C VAL A 73 11.35 10.48 6.92
N PRO A 74 12.38 11.11 7.49
CA PRO A 74 12.26 12.43 8.08
C PRO A 74 11.83 13.44 7.00
N LYS A 75 10.85 14.29 7.31
CA LYS A 75 10.45 15.39 6.43
C LYS A 75 9.97 16.57 7.27
N LEU A 76 10.66 17.71 7.19
CA LEU A 76 10.25 18.94 7.85
C LEU A 76 8.89 19.42 7.30
N CYS A 77 7.90 19.56 8.17
CA CYS A 77 6.58 20.04 7.84
C CYS A 77 5.92 20.67 9.09
N PRO A 78 6.37 21.87 9.51
CA PRO A 78 5.88 22.52 10.73
C PRO A 78 4.36 22.77 10.68
N GLU A 79 3.84 23.09 9.50
CA GLU A 79 2.40 23.23 9.25
C GLU A 79 1.58 21.99 9.60
N ALA A 80 2.15 20.79 9.43
CA ALA A 80 1.45 19.57 9.80
C ALA A 80 1.36 19.38 11.31
N ALA A 81 2.40 19.75 12.07
CA ALA A 81 2.36 19.69 13.53
C ALA A 81 1.38 20.72 14.10
N LYS A 82 1.40 21.96 13.59
CA LYS A 82 0.45 23.02 13.96
C LYS A 82 -0.99 22.62 13.68
N ARG A 83 -1.28 22.16 12.47
CA ARG A 83 -2.64 21.70 12.11
C ARG A 83 -3.09 20.51 12.95
N TYR A 84 -2.18 19.58 13.27
CA TYR A 84 -2.51 18.41 14.10
C TYR A 84 -2.82 18.81 15.56
N ASP A 85 -2.13 19.81 16.11
CA ASP A 85 -2.43 20.30 17.46
C ASP A 85 -3.78 21.08 17.50
N CYS A 86 -4.03 21.91 16.49
CA CYS A 86 -5.22 22.78 16.40
C CYS A 86 -6.55 22.03 16.15
N ASP A 87 -6.53 20.78 15.68
CA ASP A 87 -7.74 20.03 15.25
C ASP A 87 -8.70 19.64 16.40
N ARG A 88 -8.43 20.06 17.64
CA ARG A 88 -9.29 19.79 18.82
C ARG A 88 -10.68 20.44 18.75
N ARG A 89 -10.87 21.48 17.92
CA ARG A 89 -12.09 22.31 17.94
C ARG A 89 -13.24 21.77 17.08
N GLY A 90 -13.16 20.52 16.64
CA GLY A 90 -14.34 19.69 16.37
C GLY A 90 -15.13 20.00 15.09
N ARG A 91 -14.49 20.48 14.02
CA ARG A 91 -15.19 20.72 12.73
C ARG A 91 -14.42 20.39 11.45
N ALA A 92 -13.19 19.87 11.52
CA ALA A 92 -12.49 19.48 10.29
C ALA A 92 -13.00 18.12 9.79
N VAL A 93 -13.40 18.09 8.51
CA VAL A 93 -13.86 16.91 7.79
C VAL A 93 -12.83 15.78 7.95
N VAL A 94 -13.31 14.65 8.48
CA VAL A 94 -12.58 13.46 8.96
C VAL A 94 -11.63 12.82 7.93
N CYS A 95 -11.69 13.21 6.65
CA CYS A 95 -11.02 12.52 5.54
C CYS A 95 -9.49 12.73 5.41
N ASN A 96 -8.82 13.52 6.27
CA ASN A 96 -7.38 13.77 6.15
C ASN A 96 -6.54 13.60 7.43
N GLN A 97 -7.12 13.10 8.53
CA GLN A 97 -6.39 12.98 9.81
C GLN A 97 -5.20 12.02 9.73
N ASP A 98 -5.30 10.89 9.02
CA ASP A 98 -4.18 9.95 8.89
C ASP A 98 -3.00 10.54 8.10
N LYS A 99 -3.29 11.27 7.01
CA LYS A 99 -2.27 11.97 6.23
C LYS A 99 -1.60 13.06 7.07
N LEU A 100 -2.39 13.81 7.84
CA LEU A 100 -1.88 14.85 8.74
C LEU A 100 -1.02 14.24 9.86
N LYS A 101 -1.50 13.16 10.49
CA LYS A 101 -0.79 12.38 11.51
C LYS A 101 0.54 11.86 10.99
N LEU A 102 0.57 11.34 9.75
CA LEU A 102 1.80 10.86 9.13
C LEU A 102 2.78 12.00 8.86
N LYS A 103 2.31 13.15 8.34
CA LYS A 103 3.15 14.33 8.13
C LYS A 103 3.71 14.88 9.45
N ALA A 104 2.90 14.94 10.50
CA ALA A 104 3.33 15.35 11.84
C ALA A 104 4.42 14.40 12.40
N LYS A 105 4.23 13.09 12.29
CA LYS A 105 5.27 12.10 12.68
C LYS A 105 6.58 12.28 11.91
N ARG A 106 6.52 12.52 10.59
CA ARG A 106 7.71 12.76 9.77
C ARG A 106 8.45 14.04 10.17
N HIS A 107 7.73 15.09 10.54
CA HIS A 107 8.30 16.34 11.03
C HIS A 107 8.97 16.15 12.39
N ILE A 108 8.32 15.47 13.33
CA ILE A 108 8.89 15.15 14.65
C ILE A 108 10.19 14.33 14.52
N VAL A 109 10.21 13.32 13.64
CA VAL A 109 11.44 12.56 13.34
C VAL A 109 12.52 13.44 12.73
N ALA A 110 12.16 14.40 11.86
CA ALA A 110 13.11 15.37 11.29
C ALA A 110 13.72 16.30 12.36
N LEU A 111 13.01 16.55 13.45
CA LEU A 111 13.51 17.27 14.62
C LEU A 111 14.34 16.40 15.57
N GLY A 112 14.66 15.15 15.18
CA GLY A 112 15.52 14.25 15.94
C GLY A 112 14.81 13.43 17.03
N TRP A 113 13.47 13.42 17.05
CA TRP A 113 12.72 12.57 17.97
C TRP A 113 12.71 11.10 17.51
N ILE A 114 12.62 10.18 18.46
CA ILE A 114 12.50 8.74 18.21
C ILE A 114 11.05 8.33 18.43
N ILE A 115 10.46 7.61 17.48
CA ILE A 115 9.13 7.03 17.62
C ILE A 115 9.30 5.53 17.78
N GLU A 116 8.71 4.96 18.82
CA GLU A 116 8.70 3.51 19.05
C GLU A 116 7.26 3.00 19.15
N SER A 117 7.04 1.75 18.73
CA SER A 117 5.76 1.05 18.83
C SER A 117 5.93 -0.27 19.55
N ASN A 118 4.97 -0.64 20.39
CA ASN A 118 4.91 -1.97 20.98
C ASN A 118 4.04 -2.93 20.12
N SER A 119 3.97 -4.20 20.52
CA SER A 119 3.14 -5.23 19.87
C SER A 119 1.63 -4.92 19.89
N GLU A 120 1.18 -4.10 20.84
CA GLU A 120 -0.21 -3.60 20.93
C GLU A 120 -0.49 -2.43 19.98
N GLY A 121 0.53 -1.93 19.28
CA GLY A 121 0.42 -0.75 18.40
C GLY A 121 0.37 0.59 19.15
N LYS A 122 0.62 0.60 20.47
CA LYS A 122 0.81 1.84 21.23
C LYS A 122 2.12 2.48 20.81
N LEU A 123 2.12 3.81 20.74
CA LEU A 123 3.27 4.60 20.36
C LEU A 123 3.85 5.31 21.57
N ARG A 124 5.18 5.42 21.62
CA ARG A 124 5.87 6.36 22.48
C ARG A 124 6.84 7.21 21.67
N PHE A 125 7.05 8.43 22.13
CA PHE A 125 7.86 9.44 21.46
C PHE A 125 8.96 9.87 22.42
N ILE A 126 10.21 9.74 22.02
CA ILE A 126 11.37 10.06 22.86
C ILE A 126 12.00 11.33 22.30
N ALA A 127 11.98 12.38 23.11
CA ALA A 127 12.57 13.67 22.80
C ALA A 127 14.11 13.58 22.75
N PRO A 128 14.80 14.51 22.08
CA PRO A 128 16.27 14.58 22.05
C PRO A 128 16.94 14.67 23.43
N ASN A 129 16.19 15.10 24.45
CA ASN A 129 16.62 15.14 25.85
C ASN A 129 16.33 13.84 26.64
N GLY A 130 15.78 12.82 25.99
CA GLY A 130 15.45 11.52 26.59
C GLY A 130 14.06 11.43 27.25
N LYS A 131 13.28 12.53 27.32
CA LYS A 131 11.91 12.49 27.86
C LYS A 131 10.99 11.67 26.94
N VAL A 132 10.13 10.85 27.54
CA VAL A 132 9.21 9.95 26.83
C VAL A 132 7.78 10.46 26.94
N TYR A 133 7.07 10.50 25.82
CA TYR A 133 5.69 10.96 25.69
C TYR A 133 4.82 9.86 25.08
N GLY A 134 3.60 9.70 25.57
CA GLY A 134 2.67 8.67 25.10
C GLY A 134 1.73 9.12 23.99
N ASP A 135 1.63 10.43 23.74
CA ASP A 135 0.71 11.01 22.76
C ASP A 135 1.47 11.87 21.74
N LEU A 136 1.18 11.64 20.45
CA LEU A 136 1.70 12.45 19.35
C LEU A 136 1.31 13.92 19.50
N ARG A 137 0.13 14.20 20.06
CA ARG A 137 -0.41 15.54 20.18
C ARG A 137 0.35 16.38 21.20
N GLU A 138 0.70 15.78 22.34
CA GLU A 138 1.55 16.41 23.36
C GLU A 138 2.91 16.80 22.76
N VAL A 139 3.47 15.91 21.93
CA VAL A 139 4.72 16.17 21.21
C VAL A 139 4.57 17.28 20.17
N CYS A 140 3.51 17.27 19.37
CA CYS A 140 3.25 18.33 18.40
C CYS A 140 3.14 19.69 19.08
N LYS A 141 2.41 19.78 20.20
CA LYS A 141 2.26 21.00 20.99
C LYS A 141 3.61 21.52 21.49
N LEU A 142 4.44 20.65 22.06
CA LEU A 142 5.77 21.02 22.55
C LEU A 142 6.69 21.53 21.42
N VAL A 143 6.63 20.86 20.27
CA VAL A 143 7.40 21.28 19.08
C VAL A 143 6.95 22.65 18.60
N THR A 144 5.64 22.90 18.51
CA THR A 144 5.11 24.18 18.04
C THR A 144 5.40 25.32 19.01
N GLU A 145 5.30 25.09 20.31
CA GLU A 145 5.67 26.07 21.34
C GLU A 145 7.17 26.40 21.30
N GLN A 146 8.02 25.41 21.02
CA GLN A 146 9.46 25.63 20.90
C GLN A 146 9.80 26.45 19.65
N GLU A 147 9.17 26.17 18.51
CA GLU A 147 9.34 26.95 17.28
C GLU A 147 8.85 28.40 17.45
N GLU A 148 7.75 28.63 18.16
CA GLU A 148 7.22 29.97 18.42
C GLU A 148 8.13 30.78 19.35
N LYS A 149 8.71 30.17 20.38
CA LYS A 149 9.71 30.82 21.26
C LYS A 149 10.96 31.24 20.49
N VAL A 150 11.45 30.39 19.58
CA VAL A 150 12.59 30.72 18.72
C VAL A 150 12.24 31.88 17.77
N ARG A 151 11.01 31.90 17.22
CA ARG A 151 10.56 32.97 16.32
C ARG A 151 10.31 34.31 17.03
N ALA A 152 9.87 34.28 18.29
CA ALA A 152 9.57 35.46 19.09
C ALA A 152 10.82 36.26 19.52
N GLY A 153 12.03 35.84 19.13
CA GLY A 153 13.24 36.66 19.25
C GLY A 153 13.68 36.93 20.69
N SER A 154 13.23 36.13 21.67
CA SER A 154 13.93 36.09 22.95
C SER A 154 15.25 35.37 22.74
N GLY A 155 16.31 36.13 22.45
CA GLY A 155 17.70 35.66 22.32
C GLY A 155 18.29 35.02 23.59
N ALA A 156 17.45 34.51 24.50
CA ALA A 156 17.86 33.57 25.51
C ALA A 156 17.96 32.20 24.83
N GLU A 157 19.17 31.85 24.38
CA GLU A 157 19.51 30.45 24.13
C GLU A 157 19.07 29.62 25.34
N VAL A 158 18.07 28.76 25.16
CA VAL A 158 17.69 27.81 26.21
C VAL A 158 18.89 26.89 26.41
N PRO A 159 19.51 26.85 27.61
CA PRO A 159 20.62 25.94 27.87
C PRO A 159 20.07 24.52 27.76
N ILE A 160 20.38 23.85 26.66
CA ILE A 160 20.25 22.40 26.56
C ILE A 160 21.34 21.85 27.47
N GLU A 161 21.04 21.71 28.77
CA GLU A 161 21.95 21.14 29.76
C GLU A 161 22.38 19.75 29.30
N SER A 162 23.58 19.69 28.72
CA SER A 162 24.27 18.49 28.30
C SER A 162 24.83 17.76 29.53
N LYS A 163 23.98 17.01 30.25
CA LYS A 163 24.45 16.01 31.20
C LYS A 163 24.91 14.75 30.45
N LYS A 164 26.16 14.39 30.71
CA LYS A 164 27.03 13.34 30.14
C LYS A 164 26.27 12.16 29.48
N LYS A 165 26.34 12.12 28.14
CA LYS A 165 25.74 11.08 27.29
C LYS A 165 26.64 9.84 27.18
N ARG A 166 26.04 8.65 27.21
CA ARG A 166 26.57 7.49 26.46
C ARG A 166 26.52 7.84 24.97
N PRO A 167 27.56 7.56 24.15
CA PRO A 167 27.54 7.85 22.73
C PRO A 167 26.56 6.89 22.03
N GLN A 168 25.30 7.30 21.89
CA GLN A 168 24.38 6.67 20.95
C GLN A 168 24.75 7.14 19.55
N ILE A 169 25.14 6.18 18.71
CA ILE A 169 25.48 6.39 17.30
C ILE A 169 24.19 6.79 16.57
N ASN A 170 24.04 8.08 16.35
CA ASN A 170 22.95 8.67 15.59
C ASN A 170 23.17 8.32 14.10
N LEU A 171 22.30 7.49 13.51
CA LEU A 171 22.32 7.12 12.08
C LEU A 171 21.42 8.05 11.25
N ASN A 172 21.45 9.37 11.51
CA ASN A 172 20.98 10.35 10.53
C ASN A 172 22.10 10.53 9.49
N TRP A 173 22.28 9.53 8.65
CA TRP A 173 23.45 9.37 7.81
C TRP A 173 23.12 9.88 6.40
N ASN A 174 23.61 11.07 6.04
CA ASN A 174 23.42 11.69 4.73
C ASN A 174 24.68 11.44 3.85
N PRO A 175 24.56 10.75 2.69
CA PRO A 175 25.69 10.47 1.81
C PRO A 175 26.45 11.71 1.35
N SER A 176 25.74 12.82 1.12
CA SER A 176 26.32 14.04 0.57
C SER A 176 27.17 14.85 1.56
N SER A 177 27.08 14.54 2.86
CA SER A 177 27.83 15.27 3.90
C SER A 177 29.07 14.50 4.39
N ILE A 178 29.53 13.51 3.64
CA ILE A 178 30.62 12.62 4.07
C ILE A 178 31.94 13.16 3.53
N GLU A 179 32.79 13.66 4.42
CA GLU A 179 34.16 14.01 4.07
C GLU A 179 34.94 12.74 3.67
N PRO A 180 35.53 12.70 2.45
CA PRO A 180 36.33 11.57 2.01
C PRO A 180 37.55 11.42 2.93
N LYS A 181 37.73 10.21 3.47
CA LYS A 181 38.91 9.89 4.29
C LYS A 181 39.40 8.48 3.97
N PRO A 182 40.64 8.32 3.47
CA PRO A 182 41.19 7.00 3.17
C PRO A 182 41.41 6.21 4.48
N CYS A 183 40.80 5.03 4.58
CA CYS A 183 40.90 4.09 5.69
C CYS A 183 40.76 2.65 5.15
N PRO A 184 41.78 2.09 4.47
CA PRO A 184 41.70 0.76 3.88
C PRO A 184 41.43 -0.33 4.92
N GLU A 185 41.93 -0.18 6.14
CA GLU A 185 41.72 -1.15 7.24
C GLU A 185 40.24 -1.27 7.61
N ALA A 186 39.46 -0.19 7.47
CA ALA A 186 38.04 -0.20 7.76
C ALA A 186 37.25 -1.03 6.75
N VAL A 187 37.68 -1.07 5.49
CA VAL A 187 37.07 -1.92 4.45
C VAL A 187 37.35 -3.38 4.73
N VAL A 188 38.61 -3.73 5.02
CA VAL A 188 39.00 -5.11 5.39
C VAL A 188 38.26 -5.57 6.64
N ALA A 189 38.22 -4.75 7.69
CA ALA A 189 37.52 -5.10 8.92
C ALA A 189 36.00 -5.23 8.71
N TYR A 190 35.40 -4.36 7.88
CA TYR A 190 33.97 -4.46 7.57
C TYR A 190 33.63 -5.70 6.72
N ALA A 191 34.49 -6.05 5.75
CA ALA A 191 34.37 -7.25 4.93
C ALA A 191 34.47 -8.54 5.75
N ARG A 192 35.19 -8.52 6.88
CA ARG A 192 35.30 -9.68 7.78
C ARG A 192 34.15 -9.75 8.78
N GLU A 193 33.82 -8.65 9.46
CA GLU A 193 32.98 -8.70 10.66
C GLU A 193 31.55 -8.15 10.48
N ARG A 194 31.25 -7.45 9.37
CA ARG A 194 29.95 -6.78 9.12
C ARG A 194 29.46 -5.86 10.25
N ARG A 195 30.37 -5.34 11.10
CA ARG A 195 29.96 -4.56 12.28
C ARG A 195 29.39 -3.19 11.87
N PRO A 196 28.21 -2.77 12.39
CA PRO A 196 27.60 -1.48 12.08
C PRO A 196 28.50 -0.27 12.40
N LYS A 197 29.36 -0.38 13.42
CA LYS A 197 30.31 0.68 13.83
C LYS A 197 31.39 0.96 12.78
N LEU A 198 31.71 -0.02 11.95
CA LEU A 198 32.73 0.10 10.90
C LEU A 198 32.14 0.68 9.60
N ARG A 199 30.82 0.60 9.40
CA ARG A 199 30.13 1.07 8.20
C ARG A 199 30.48 2.51 7.81
N PRO A 200 30.44 3.52 8.70
CA PRO A 200 30.76 4.89 8.32
C PRO A 200 32.23 5.11 7.96
N LYS A 201 33.14 4.26 8.44
CA LYS A 201 34.57 4.34 8.09
C LYS A 201 34.84 3.70 6.73
N ALA A 202 34.27 2.52 6.49
CA ALA A 202 34.36 1.84 5.19
C ALA A 202 33.79 2.72 4.08
N VAL A 203 32.64 3.36 4.32
CA VAL A 203 32.04 4.22 3.30
C VAL A 203 32.88 5.49 3.03
N ARG A 204 33.45 6.13 4.07
CA ARG A 204 34.37 7.26 3.87
C ARG A 204 35.55 6.90 2.98
N HIS A 205 36.06 5.68 3.10
CA HIS A 205 37.10 5.18 2.23
C HIS A 205 36.60 4.96 0.80
N LEU A 206 35.41 4.40 0.60
CA LEU A 206 34.82 4.27 -0.75
C LEU A 206 34.64 5.63 -1.44
N VAL A 207 34.14 6.65 -0.73
CA VAL A 207 34.02 8.02 -1.27
C VAL A 207 35.41 8.58 -1.63
N SER A 208 36.44 8.30 -0.81
CA SER A 208 37.82 8.70 -1.15
C SER A 208 38.39 7.99 -2.38
N LEU A 209 37.85 6.81 -2.73
CA LEU A 209 38.18 6.09 -3.97
C LEU A 209 37.31 6.51 -5.16
N GLY A 210 36.47 7.55 -5.02
CA GLY A 210 35.61 8.05 -6.09
C GLY A 210 34.28 7.29 -6.26
N TRP A 211 33.88 6.46 -5.30
CA TRP A 211 32.57 5.80 -5.36
C TRP A 211 31.44 6.79 -5.10
N MET A 212 30.39 6.72 -5.92
CA MET A 212 29.17 7.49 -5.75
C MET A 212 28.13 6.68 -4.98
N ILE A 213 27.46 7.31 -4.00
CA ILE A 213 26.57 6.63 -3.07
C ILE A 213 25.21 7.30 -3.13
N GLU A 214 24.27 6.60 -3.75
CA GLU A 214 22.89 7.04 -3.89
C GLU A 214 22.05 6.39 -2.78
N CYS A 215 21.06 7.14 -2.27
CA CYS A 215 20.09 6.63 -1.31
C CYS A 215 18.70 6.82 -1.88
N ASP A 216 18.03 5.72 -2.26
CA ASP A 216 16.66 5.71 -2.79
C ASP A 216 15.63 5.60 -1.65
N GLY A 217 15.87 6.31 -0.55
CA GLY A 217 15.03 6.29 0.65
C GLY A 217 15.37 5.15 1.62
N GLN A 218 15.32 3.88 1.19
CA GLN A 218 15.61 2.74 2.06
C GLN A 218 16.84 1.92 1.66
N ARG A 219 17.26 1.96 0.40
CA ARG A 219 18.41 1.18 -0.07
C ARG A 219 19.53 2.13 -0.47
N PHE A 220 20.73 1.67 -0.16
CA PHE A 220 21.93 2.34 -0.63
C PHE A 220 22.35 1.64 -1.92
N ARG A 221 22.59 2.44 -2.95
CA ARG A 221 23.22 1.99 -4.20
C ARG A 221 24.60 2.61 -4.26
N TYR A 222 25.56 1.82 -4.69
CA TYR A 222 26.95 2.22 -4.76
C TYR A 222 27.38 2.09 -6.21
N ARG A 223 27.73 3.21 -6.84
CA ARG A 223 28.23 3.24 -8.20
C ARG A 223 29.76 3.38 -8.15
N ALA A 224 30.43 2.37 -8.67
CA ALA A 224 31.87 2.34 -8.79
C ALA A 224 32.37 3.39 -9.81
N PRO A 225 33.64 3.80 -9.75
CA PRO A 225 34.23 4.70 -10.74
C PRO A 225 34.17 4.15 -12.18
N ASP A 226 34.08 2.83 -12.35
CA ASP A 226 33.90 2.17 -13.65
C ASP A 226 32.43 2.15 -14.12
N GLY A 227 31.51 2.75 -13.36
CA GLY A 227 30.08 2.81 -13.65
C GLY A 227 29.26 1.61 -13.16
N LYS A 228 29.89 0.55 -12.64
CA LYS A 228 29.15 -0.62 -12.13
C LYS A 228 28.36 -0.28 -10.88
N MET A 229 27.13 -0.77 -10.79
CA MET A 229 26.28 -0.58 -9.62
C MET A 229 26.29 -1.81 -8.71
N HIS A 230 26.47 -1.56 -7.41
CA HIS A 230 26.40 -2.55 -6.36
C HIS A 230 25.31 -2.16 -5.34
N ILE A 231 24.59 -3.14 -4.83
CA ILE A 231 23.47 -2.93 -3.88
C ILE A 231 23.95 -3.15 -2.42
N SER A 232 25.10 -3.79 -2.24
CA SER A 232 25.60 -4.20 -0.93
C SER A 232 26.99 -3.63 -0.66
N LEU A 233 27.10 -2.81 0.39
CA LEU A 233 28.40 -2.36 0.89
C LEU A 233 29.35 -3.52 1.18
N PHE A 234 28.81 -4.62 1.71
CA PHE A 234 29.61 -5.78 2.05
C PHE A 234 30.23 -6.45 0.82
N GLU A 235 29.47 -6.53 -0.27
CA GLU A 235 29.94 -7.12 -1.53
C GLU A 235 31.09 -6.31 -2.12
N ILE A 236 30.97 -4.97 -2.07
CA ILE A 236 32.03 -4.05 -2.48
C ILE A 236 33.27 -4.21 -1.59
N CYS A 237 33.10 -4.22 -0.27
CA CYS A 237 34.24 -4.38 0.61
C CYS A 237 34.94 -5.74 0.41
N ARG A 238 34.17 -6.80 0.10
CA ARG A 238 34.73 -8.13 -0.19
C ARG A 238 35.44 -8.17 -1.54
N SER A 239 34.91 -7.52 -2.59
CA SER A 239 35.60 -7.46 -3.88
C SER A 239 36.91 -6.66 -3.80
N LEU A 240 36.93 -5.58 -3.03
CA LEU A 240 38.12 -4.76 -2.80
C LEU A 240 39.18 -5.45 -1.93
N THR A 241 38.80 -6.40 -1.07
CA THR A 241 39.74 -7.12 -0.20
C THR A 241 40.39 -8.33 -0.91
N GLY A 242 39.95 -8.65 -2.13
CA GLY A 242 40.35 -9.87 -2.84
C GLY A 242 39.94 -11.15 -2.11
N PRO A 243 40.11 -12.33 -2.73
CA PRO A 243 40.18 -13.57 -1.95
C PRO A 243 41.32 -13.40 -0.93
N PRO A 244 41.14 -13.83 0.33
CA PRO A 244 42.26 -13.86 1.27
C PRO A 244 43.32 -14.72 0.60
N GLU A 245 44.45 -14.10 0.27
CA GLU A 245 45.62 -14.72 -0.31
C GLU A 245 45.97 -15.90 0.60
N GLN A 246 45.49 -17.09 0.23
CA GLN A 246 45.83 -18.32 0.93
C GLN A 246 47.27 -18.55 0.57
N ASP A 247 48.17 -18.26 1.52
CA ASP A 247 49.60 -18.44 1.47
C ASP A 247 49.99 -19.49 0.42
N ALA A 248 50.27 -19.00 -0.80
CA ALA A 248 50.83 -19.78 -1.88
C ALA A 248 52.27 -20.04 -1.47
N ARG A 249 52.42 -21.09 -0.65
CA ARG A 249 53.71 -21.65 -0.29
C ARG A 249 54.31 -22.25 -1.55
N GLY A 250 55.15 -21.43 -2.20
CA GLY A 250 56.19 -21.87 -3.11
C GLY A 250 55.72 -22.31 -4.49
N SER A 251 55.86 -21.42 -5.46
CA SER A 251 56.45 -21.79 -6.76
C SER A 251 57.12 -20.55 -7.34
N SER A 252 58.44 -20.66 -7.45
CA SER A 252 59.31 -19.67 -8.07
C SER A 252 59.11 -19.63 -9.58
N SER A 253 59.76 -18.63 -10.18
CA SER A 253 60.06 -18.50 -11.62
C SER A 253 58.88 -17.94 -12.43
N THR A 254 59.01 -16.96 -13.32
CA THR A 254 60.18 -16.43 -14.04
C THR A 254 59.83 -15.03 -14.55
N GLU A 255 60.85 -14.20 -14.68
CA GLU A 255 60.89 -12.90 -15.37
C GLU A 255 60.40 -12.97 -16.83
N GLN A 256 59.76 -11.90 -17.32
CA GLN A 256 59.91 -11.29 -18.66
C GLN A 256 58.93 -10.08 -18.76
N GLU A 257 59.47 -8.86 -18.84
CA GLU A 257 59.63 -8.04 -20.06
C GLU A 257 58.30 -7.59 -20.67
N GLU A 258 57.93 -6.32 -20.48
CA GLU A 258 58.01 -5.26 -21.50
C GLU A 258 57.14 -5.51 -22.74
N THR A 259 56.09 -4.69 -22.89
CA THR A 259 55.95 -3.83 -24.09
C THR A 259 54.80 -2.84 -23.86
N SER A 260 55.19 -1.57 -23.91
CA SER A 260 54.36 -0.39 -24.16
C SER A 260 53.56 -0.54 -25.45
N GLU A 261 52.30 -0.10 -25.47
CA GLU A 261 51.75 0.46 -26.70
C GLU A 261 50.75 1.59 -26.43
N GLU A 262 51.07 2.68 -27.11
CA GLU A 262 50.54 4.02 -27.11
C GLU A 262 49.44 4.10 -28.18
N CYS A 263 48.24 4.55 -27.84
CA CYS A 263 47.25 4.97 -28.83
C CYS A 263 46.68 6.33 -28.45
N LYS A 264 47.33 7.37 -28.99
CA LYS A 264 46.76 8.70 -29.25
C LYS A 264 45.86 8.62 -30.48
N GLY A 265 44.71 9.27 -30.46
CA GLY A 265 43.93 9.55 -31.68
C GLY A 265 42.62 10.28 -31.40
N PRO A 266 42.14 11.16 -32.29
CA PRO A 266 41.64 12.48 -31.88
C PRO A 266 40.12 12.70 -32.07
N PHE A 267 39.66 13.78 -31.43
CA PHE A 267 38.52 14.65 -31.75
C PHE A 267 37.65 14.32 -32.97
N SER A 268 36.33 14.35 -32.78
CA SER A 268 35.38 14.90 -33.76
C SER A 268 34.14 15.41 -33.04
N ASP A 269 34.12 16.73 -32.84
CA ASP A 269 32.95 17.57 -32.62
C ASP A 269 32.12 17.62 -33.92
N SER A 270 30.80 17.48 -33.81
CA SER A 270 29.89 18.05 -34.78
C SER A 270 28.54 18.29 -34.14
N SER A 271 28.36 19.51 -33.65
CA SER A 271 27.07 20.15 -33.41
C SER A 271 26.28 20.19 -34.71
N THR A 272 25.01 19.80 -34.67
CA THR A 272 24.02 20.18 -35.67
C THR A 272 22.75 20.54 -34.94
N GLU A 273 22.54 21.85 -34.79
CA GLU A 273 21.27 22.45 -34.41
C GLU A 273 20.29 22.28 -35.56
N ARG A 274 19.15 21.64 -35.31
CA ARG A 274 17.96 21.76 -36.15
C ARG A 274 16.75 21.96 -35.24
N SER A 275 16.27 23.19 -35.24
CA SER A 275 15.10 23.68 -34.54
C SER A 275 13.84 23.27 -35.32
N GLU A 276 13.10 22.32 -34.77
CA GLU A 276 11.70 22.09 -35.11
C GLU A 276 10.89 22.21 -33.80
N ALA A 277 10.03 23.23 -33.75
CA ALA A 277 9.08 23.42 -32.67
C ALA A 277 7.95 22.39 -32.84
N GLU A 278 8.25 21.13 -32.52
CA GLU A 278 7.25 20.11 -32.28
C GLU A 278 6.57 20.40 -30.95
N ALA A 279 5.25 20.31 -30.92
CA ALA A 279 4.50 20.31 -29.67
C ALA A 279 4.96 19.11 -28.85
N VAL A 280 5.86 19.36 -27.90
CA VAL A 280 6.33 18.35 -26.94
C VAL A 280 5.12 17.92 -26.13
N GLU A 281 4.47 16.85 -26.57
CA GLU A 281 3.60 16.07 -25.71
C GLU A 281 4.47 15.65 -24.53
N VAL A 282 4.20 16.26 -23.37
CA VAL A 282 4.87 15.92 -22.13
C VAL A 282 4.51 14.46 -21.85
N GLU A 283 5.35 13.53 -22.28
CA GLU A 283 5.25 12.12 -21.90
C GLU A 283 5.22 12.07 -20.38
N GLN A 284 4.05 11.73 -19.84
CA GLN A 284 3.88 11.61 -18.40
C GLN A 284 4.79 10.47 -17.94
N ASN A 285 5.86 10.80 -17.23
CA ASN A 285 6.80 9.81 -16.71
C ASN A 285 6.09 8.96 -15.65
N TRP A 286 5.90 7.67 -15.94
CA TRP A 286 5.29 6.69 -15.04
C TRP A 286 6.37 5.81 -14.44
N GLU A 287 6.46 5.79 -13.11
CA GLU A 287 7.44 5.00 -12.38
C GLU A 287 6.80 3.77 -11.73
N ARG A 288 7.46 2.62 -11.81
CA ARG A 288 6.98 1.37 -11.23
C ARG A 288 7.02 1.41 -9.71
N VAL A 289 5.88 1.11 -9.06
CA VAL A 289 5.75 1.05 -7.60
C VAL A 289 6.32 -0.28 -7.10
N VAL A 290 7.58 -0.26 -6.63
CA VAL A 290 8.32 -1.46 -6.21
C VAL A 290 8.16 -1.84 -4.72
N ASP A 291 7.52 -0.98 -3.91
CA ASP A 291 7.47 -1.16 -2.44
C ASP A 291 6.30 -2.03 -1.94
N ILE A 292 5.53 -2.65 -2.83
CA ILE A 292 4.36 -3.45 -2.45
C ILE A 292 4.74 -4.92 -2.38
N VAL A 293 4.93 -5.43 -1.15
CA VAL A 293 5.16 -6.86 -0.91
C VAL A 293 3.94 -7.66 -1.41
N PRO A 294 4.11 -8.54 -2.43
CA PRO A 294 3.01 -9.33 -2.95
C PRO A 294 2.40 -10.20 -1.86
N LYS A 295 1.07 -10.21 -1.76
CA LYS A 295 0.35 -11.12 -0.85
C LYS A 295 -0.99 -11.52 -1.44
N LEU A 296 -1.18 -12.82 -1.67
CA LEU A 296 -2.44 -13.35 -2.16
C LEU A 296 -3.49 -13.33 -1.04
N CYS A 297 -4.46 -12.43 -1.11
CA CYS A 297 -5.59 -12.36 -0.17
C CYS A 297 -6.90 -12.10 -0.92
N LEU A 298 -7.51 -13.18 -1.42
CA LEU A 298 -8.75 -13.13 -2.21
C LEU A 298 -9.90 -12.47 -1.44
N GLU A 299 -10.03 -12.74 -0.14
CA GLU A 299 -11.09 -12.20 0.71
C GLU A 299 -10.99 -10.68 0.90
N ASP A 300 -9.76 -10.14 0.94
CA ASP A 300 -9.57 -8.70 1.07
C ASP A 300 -9.88 -7.96 -0.23
N ALA A 301 -9.57 -8.57 -1.39
CA ALA A 301 -9.94 -8.03 -2.69
C ALA A 301 -11.47 -8.06 -2.92
N LYS A 302 -12.14 -9.17 -2.54
CA LYS A 302 -13.60 -9.26 -2.55
C LYS A 302 -14.24 -8.19 -1.65
N ARG A 303 -13.71 -8.00 -0.43
CA ARG A 303 -14.18 -6.95 0.49
C ARG A 303 -14.01 -5.56 -0.10
N TYR A 304 -12.88 -5.28 -0.77
CA TYR A 304 -12.65 -4.01 -1.45
C TYR A 304 -13.68 -3.78 -2.58
N GLY A 305 -13.87 -4.76 -3.47
CA GLY A 305 -14.84 -4.67 -4.58
C GLY A 305 -16.29 -4.56 -4.12
N SER A 306 -16.64 -5.18 -2.99
CA SER A 306 -18.00 -5.14 -2.42
C SER A 306 -18.31 -3.79 -1.75
N ASN A 307 -17.28 -3.04 -1.35
CA ASN A 307 -17.40 -1.73 -0.71
C ASN A 307 -17.58 -0.56 -1.70
N LYS A 308 -17.77 -0.83 -3.00
CA LYS A 308 -18.02 0.20 -4.04
C LYS A 308 -19.22 1.12 -3.74
N ARG A 309 -20.11 0.78 -2.79
CA ARG A 309 -21.34 1.56 -2.44
C ARG A 309 -21.19 2.54 -1.26
N GLY A 310 -19.98 2.89 -0.84
CA GLY A 310 -19.73 4.13 -0.07
C GLY A 310 -20.22 4.18 1.38
N ARG A 311 -20.51 3.05 2.04
CA ARG A 311 -21.02 3.05 3.45
C ARG A 311 -20.01 2.62 4.52
N ALA A 312 -18.78 2.25 4.16
CA ALA A 312 -17.80 1.82 5.15
C ALA A 312 -16.98 2.98 5.73
N VAL A 313 -16.68 2.89 7.03
CA VAL A 313 -15.83 3.82 7.78
C VAL A 313 -14.46 3.95 7.10
N VAL A 314 -14.05 5.19 6.80
CA VAL A 314 -12.91 5.57 5.94
C VAL A 314 -11.57 4.93 6.37
N HIS A 315 -11.31 4.74 7.66
CA HIS A 315 -10.07 4.10 8.16
C HIS A 315 -9.91 2.63 7.75
N SER A 316 -10.99 1.95 7.33
CA SER A 316 -10.92 0.60 6.78
C SER A 316 -10.51 0.59 5.31
N GLN A 317 -10.74 1.69 4.58
CA GLN A 317 -10.62 1.73 3.13
C GLN A 317 -9.15 1.75 2.68
N ASP A 318 -8.27 2.54 3.31
CA ASP A 318 -6.84 2.55 2.97
C ASP A 318 -6.16 1.19 3.23
N LYS A 319 -6.56 0.50 4.30
CA LYS A 319 -6.10 -0.86 4.58
C LYS A 319 -6.60 -1.84 3.52
N LEU A 320 -7.87 -1.73 3.11
CA LEU A 320 -8.45 -2.54 2.04
C LEU A 320 -7.81 -2.26 0.68
N ILE A 321 -7.53 -0.99 0.35
CA ILE A 321 -6.81 -0.58 -0.86
C ILE A 321 -5.41 -1.19 -0.86
N LEU A 322 -4.66 -1.08 0.24
CA LEU A 322 -3.32 -1.65 0.32
C LEU A 322 -3.35 -3.17 0.18
N LYS A 323 -4.32 -3.84 0.81
CA LYS A 323 -4.52 -5.29 0.68
C LYS A 323 -4.89 -5.68 -0.77
N ALA A 324 -5.76 -4.93 -1.42
CA ALA A 324 -6.12 -5.13 -2.83
C ALA A 324 -4.89 -4.95 -3.75
N LYS A 325 -4.10 -3.89 -3.55
CA LYS A 325 -2.84 -3.67 -4.28
C LYS A 325 -1.85 -4.83 -4.11
N ARG A 326 -1.67 -5.33 -2.88
CA ARG A 326 -0.82 -6.51 -2.61
C ARG A 326 -1.31 -7.76 -3.32
N HIS A 327 -2.63 -7.95 -3.40
CA HIS A 327 -3.22 -9.07 -4.10
C HIS A 327 -3.03 -8.97 -5.62
N ILE A 328 -3.24 -7.79 -6.19
CA ILE A 328 -3.05 -7.51 -7.62
C ILE A 328 -1.58 -7.73 -8.04
N VAL A 329 -0.62 -7.23 -7.27
CA VAL A 329 0.81 -7.49 -7.52
C VAL A 329 1.12 -8.99 -7.42
N ALA A 330 0.49 -9.71 -6.48
CA ALA A 330 0.65 -11.17 -6.36
C ALA A 330 0.05 -11.95 -7.54
N LEU A 331 -0.91 -11.36 -8.28
CA LEU A 331 -1.42 -11.90 -9.54
C LEU A 331 -0.56 -11.52 -10.76
N GLY A 332 0.60 -10.89 -10.56
CA GLY A 332 1.54 -10.53 -11.62
C GLY A 332 1.26 -9.18 -12.30
N TRP A 333 0.36 -8.38 -11.75
CA TRP A 333 0.08 -7.06 -12.30
C TRP A 333 1.17 -6.06 -11.90
N ILE A 334 1.38 -5.04 -12.74
CA ILE A 334 2.31 -3.95 -12.51
C ILE A 334 1.51 -2.74 -12.04
N ILE A 335 1.99 -2.06 -11.01
CA ILE A 335 1.41 -0.81 -10.54
C ILE A 335 2.44 0.28 -10.81
N GLU A 336 2.04 1.33 -11.50
CA GLU A 336 2.87 2.49 -11.77
C GLU A 336 2.25 3.74 -11.17
N SER A 337 3.08 4.71 -10.81
CA SER A 337 2.67 6.00 -10.29
C SER A 337 3.35 7.12 -11.06
N ASN A 338 2.62 8.20 -11.35
CA ASN A 338 3.20 9.40 -11.92
C ASN A 338 3.62 10.41 -10.82
N SER A 339 4.21 11.53 -11.22
CA SER A 339 4.63 12.62 -10.32
C SER A 339 3.47 13.27 -9.53
N GLU A 340 2.24 13.16 -10.02
CA GLU A 340 1.02 13.63 -9.33
C GLU A 340 0.51 12.62 -8.29
N GLY A 341 1.08 11.42 -8.24
CA GLY A 341 0.64 10.33 -7.37
C GLY A 341 -0.63 9.62 -7.88
N LYS A 342 -1.03 9.83 -9.13
CA LYS A 342 -2.02 8.98 -9.82
C LYS A 342 -1.40 7.62 -10.05
N LEU A 343 -2.22 6.58 -10.02
CA LEU A 343 -1.79 5.20 -10.17
C LEU A 343 -2.41 4.63 -11.43
N ARG A 344 -1.64 3.86 -12.19
CA ARG A 344 -2.17 2.98 -13.23
C ARG A 344 -1.80 1.53 -12.93
N PHE A 345 -2.67 0.62 -13.35
CA PHE A 345 -2.56 -0.81 -13.12
C PHE A 345 -2.46 -1.49 -14.47
N ILE A 346 -1.37 -2.21 -14.70
CA ILE A 346 -1.11 -2.91 -15.96
C ILE A 346 -1.25 -4.40 -15.68
N THR A 347 -2.17 -5.04 -16.39
CA THR A 347 -2.41 -6.48 -16.30
C THR A 347 -1.26 -7.29 -16.92
N PRO A 348 -1.16 -8.60 -16.65
CA PRO A 348 -0.20 -9.48 -17.31
C PRO A 348 -0.31 -9.52 -18.84
N ASN A 349 -1.49 -9.21 -19.40
CA ASN A 349 -1.71 -9.08 -20.84
C ASN A 349 -1.52 -7.65 -21.38
N GLY A 350 -1.01 -6.71 -20.57
CA GLY A 350 -0.66 -5.35 -20.99
C GLY A 350 -1.82 -4.34 -21.02
N THR A 351 -3.01 -4.71 -20.56
CA THR A 351 -4.15 -3.78 -20.45
C THR A 351 -3.93 -2.82 -19.28
N ILE A 352 -4.10 -1.53 -19.54
CA ILE A 352 -3.86 -0.45 -18.58
C ILE A 352 -5.20 0.02 -18.01
N TYR A 353 -5.27 0.21 -16.70
CA TYR A 353 -6.41 0.76 -15.96
C TYR A 353 -5.95 1.93 -15.09
N ASP A 354 -6.67 3.06 -15.10
CA ASP A 354 -6.29 4.26 -14.33
C ASP A 354 -6.91 4.28 -12.92
N ASP A 355 -7.94 3.47 -12.67
CA ASP A 355 -8.50 3.28 -11.33
C ASP A 355 -8.73 1.80 -11.01
N LEU A 356 -8.38 1.43 -9.78
CA LEU A 356 -8.67 0.13 -9.17
C LEU A 356 -10.19 -0.12 -9.06
N ARG A 357 -11.02 0.88 -9.32
CA ARG A 357 -12.49 0.80 -9.39
C ARG A 357 -13.01 0.51 -10.81
N GLU A 358 -12.29 0.91 -11.85
CA GLU A 358 -12.56 0.57 -13.27
C GLU A 358 -12.28 -0.90 -13.55
N LEU A 359 -11.48 -1.50 -12.68
CA LEU A 359 -11.46 -2.92 -12.44
C LEU A 359 -12.85 -3.37 -11.98
N ASP A 360 -13.69 -3.68 -12.96
CA ASP A 360 -14.82 -4.59 -12.80
C ASP A 360 -14.29 -6.00 -12.60
N TRP A 361 -13.66 -6.14 -11.43
CA TRP A 361 -13.17 -7.37 -10.86
C TRP A 361 -14.33 -8.28 -10.55
N LYS A 362 -14.71 -9.05 -11.57
CA LYS A 362 -15.31 -10.36 -11.41
C LYS A 362 -14.86 -11.25 -12.58
N PRO A 363 -13.63 -11.80 -12.58
CA PRO A 363 -13.53 -13.20 -12.95
C PRO A 363 -14.44 -13.90 -11.93
N SER A 364 -15.64 -14.23 -12.39
CA SER A 364 -16.60 -14.90 -11.53
C SER A 364 -15.86 -16.13 -10.97
N SER A 365 -15.75 -16.24 -9.64
CA SER A 365 -14.97 -17.27 -8.93
C SER A 365 -15.63 -18.64 -9.05
N ILE A 366 -16.09 -18.94 -10.27
CA ILE A 366 -16.83 -20.10 -10.66
C ILE A 366 -15.78 -21.17 -10.86
N GLU A 367 -15.61 -22.01 -9.86
CA GLU A 367 -14.78 -23.19 -9.98
C GLU A 367 -15.30 -24.03 -11.15
N PRO A 368 -14.43 -24.38 -12.12
CA PRO A 368 -14.84 -25.15 -13.28
C PRO A 368 -15.36 -26.52 -12.81
N ASN A 369 -16.57 -26.88 -13.22
CA ASN A 369 -17.18 -28.17 -12.90
C ASN A 369 -17.92 -28.71 -14.14
N PRO A 370 -17.43 -29.80 -14.75
CA PRO A 370 -18.05 -30.36 -15.94
C PRO A 370 -19.38 -31.05 -15.60
N CYS A 371 -20.49 -30.31 -15.72
CA CYS A 371 -21.85 -30.85 -15.60
C CYS A 371 -22.71 -30.52 -16.86
N PRO A 372 -22.65 -31.35 -17.91
CA PRO A 372 -23.39 -31.10 -19.14
C PRO A 372 -24.92 -31.15 -18.93
N GLU A 373 -25.44 -31.93 -17.98
CA GLU A 373 -26.90 -31.98 -17.74
C GLU A 373 -27.43 -30.64 -17.26
N ALA A 374 -26.62 -29.87 -16.51
CA ALA A 374 -27.02 -28.54 -16.05
C ALA A 374 -27.18 -27.54 -17.20
N VAL A 375 -26.36 -27.67 -18.26
CA VAL A 375 -26.48 -26.84 -19.47
C VAL A 375 -27.75 -27.19 -20.22
N VAL A 376 -28.04 -28.48 -20.40
CA VAL A 376 -29.29 -28.97 -21.03
C VAL A 376 -30.53 -28.52 -20.25
N ALA A 377 -30.53 -28.74 -18.93
CA ALA A 377 -31.64 -28.35 -18.06
C ALA A 377 -31.84 -26.83 -18.05
N TYR A 378 -30.77 -26.04 -18.03
CA TYR A 378 -30.86 -24.58 -18.08
C TYR A 378 -31.32 -24.07 -19.45
N ALA A 379 -30.87 -24.66 -20.56
CA ALA A 379 -31.32 -24.30 -21.91
C ALA A 379 -32.84 -24.48 -22.06
N ARG A 380 -33.34 -25.65 -21.64
CA ARG A 380 -34.75 -26.03 -21.69
C ARG A 380 -35.60 -25.19 -20.76
N GLU A 381 -35.30 -25.23 -19.46
CA GLU A 381 -36.21 -24.72 -18.43
C GLU A 381 -35.94 -23.28 -18.00
N GLY A 382 -34.73 -22.75 -18.24
CA GLY A 382 -34.34 -21.38 -17.83
C GLY A 382 -34.39 -21.12 -16.31
N ARG A 383 -34.53 -22.17 -15.48
CA ARG A 383 -34.68 -22.01 -14.03
C ARG A 383 -33.38 -21.54 -13.38
N ARG A 384 -33.48 -20.56 -12.48
CA ARG A 384 -32.33 -19.97 -11.75
C ARG A 384 -31.47 -21.00 -11.02
N LYS A 385 -32.05 -22.10 -10.54
CA LYS A 385 -31.33 -23.17 -9.82
C LYS A 385 -30.23 -23.86 -10.64
N PHE A 386 -30.34 -23.90 -11.98
CA PHE A 386 -29.33 -24.50 -12.84
C PHE A 386 -28.27 -23.50 -13.32
N ARG A 387 -28.50 -22.19 -13.09
CA ARG A 387 -27.60 -21.12 -13.57
C ARG A 387 -26.16 -21.27 -13.07
N PRO A 388 -25.89 -21.54 -11.78
CA PRO A 388 -24.51 -21.67 -11.30
C PRO A 388 -23.81 -22.86 -11.92
N LYS A 389 -24.45 -24.04 -11.94
CA LYS A 389 -23.89 -25.27 -12.51
C LYS A 389 -23.63 -25.17 -14.01
N ALA A 390 -24.54 -24.54 -14.76
CA ALA A 390 -24.33 -24.28 -16.19
C ALA A 390 -23.14 -23.33 -16.42
N ALA A 391 -22.99 -22.28 -15.59
CA ALA A 391 -21.84 -21.39 -15.67
C ALA A 391 -20.52 -22.09 -15.29
N GLN A 392 -20.53 -22.98 -14.29
CA GLN A 392 -19.37 -23.82 -13.94
C GLN A 392 -18.97 -24.76 -15.08
N HIS A 393 -19.93 -25.34 -15.78
CA HIS A 393 -19.65 -26.16 -16.96
C HIS A 393 -19.05 -25.31 -18.08
N LEU A 394 -19.58 -24.12 -18.37
CA LEU A 394 -18.98 -23.22 -19.37
C LEU A 394 -17.54 -22.83 -19.02
N ALA A 395 -17.26 -22.53 -17.74
CA ALA A 395 -15.90 -22.26 -17.28
C ALA A 395 -14.98 -23.48 -17.51
N SER A 396 -15.48 -24.71 -17.29
CA SER A 396 -14.71 -25.93 -17.59
C SER A 396 -14.44 -26.14 -19.09
N LEU A 397 -15.28 -25.57 -19.96
CA LEU A 397 -15.08 -25.55 -21.42
C LEU A 397 -14.20 -24.36 -21.88
N GLY A 398 -13.59 -23.61 -20.96
CA GLY A 398 -12.72 -22.47 -21.28
C GLY A 398 -13.47 -21.18 -21.62
N TRP A 399 -14.75 -21.06 -21.29
CA TRP A 399 -15.47 -19.79 -21.47
C TRP A 399 -15.06 -18.78 -20.39
N MET A 400 -14.82 -17.54 -20.80
CA MET A 400 -14.61 -16.43 -19.87
C MET A 400 -15.95 -15.84 -19.46
N ILE A 401 -16.20 -15.72 -18.16
CA ILE A 401 -17.47 -15.22 -17.61
C ILE A 401 -17.18 -13.95 -16.79
N GLU A 402 -17.45 -12.81 -17.41
CA GLU A 402 -17.34 -11.49 -16.81
C GLU A 402 -18.67 -11.09 -16.16
N CYS A 403 -18.63 -10.51 -14.97
CA CYS A 403 -19.81 -9.99 -14.30
C CYS A 403 -19.66 -8.49 -14.03
N ASP A 404 -20.49 -7.70 -14.72
CA ASP A 404 -20.55 -6.25 -14.64
C ASP A 404 -21.84 -5.88 -13.89
N GLY A 405 -21.72 -5.83 -12.55
CA GLY A 405 -22.85 -5.59 -11.66
C GLY A 405 -23.91 -6.70 -11.72
N GLU A 406 -25.04 -6.41 -12.38
CA GLU A 406 -26.20 -7.30 -12.57
C GLU A 406 -26.17 -8.05 -13.91
N LYS A 407 -25.31 -7.62 -14.84
CA LYS A 407 -25.21 -8.19 -16.19
C LYS A 407 -24.01 -9.14 -16.25
N PHE A 408 -24.17 -10.23 -16.99
CA PHE A 408 -23.12 -11.20 -17.25
C PHE A 408 -22.78 -11.18 -18.73
N ARG A 409 -21.49 -11.13 -19.05
CA ARG A 409 -20.96 -11.31 -20.39
C ARG A 409 -20.19 -12.61 -20.43
N TYR A 410 -20.32 -13.31 -21.55
CA TYR A 410 -19.72 -14.62 -21.73
C TYR A 410 -18.91 -14.60 -23.02
N GLN A 411 -17.61 -14.85 -22.94
CA GLN A 411 -16.72 -14.96 -24.08
C GLN A 411 -16.43 -16.43 -24.36
N ALA A 412 -16.75 -16.88 -25.56
CA ALA A 412 -16.39 -18.21 -26.03
C ALA A 412 -14.87 -18.30 -26.27
N PRO A 413 -14.27 -19.52 -26.27
CA PRO A 413 -12.86 -19.71 -26.60
C PRO A 413 -12.44 -19.17 -27.99
N ASN A 414 -13.40 -19.03 -28.91
CA ASN A 414 -13.18 -18.42 -30.24
C ASN A 414 -13.33 -16.88 -30.24
N GLY A 415 -13.41 -16.25 -29.07
CA GLY A 415 -13.55 -14.80 -28.91
C GLY A 415 -14.96 -14.25 -29.07
N LYS A 416 -15.97 -15.06 -29.47
CA LYS A 416 -17.34 -14.57 -29.63
C LYS A 416 -17.97 -14.20 -28.29
N MET A 417 -18.55 -13.00 -28.23
CA MET A 417 -19.20 -12.46 -27.04
C MET A 417 -20.70 -12.73 -27.04
N HIS A 418 -21.22 -13.22 -25.92
CA HIS A 418 -22.62 -13.50 -25.69
C HIS A 418 -23.13 -12.76 -24.45
N ARG A 419 -24.36 -12.22 -24.52
CA ARG A 419 -24.97 -11.45 -23.43
C ARG A 419 -25.91 -12.27 -22.55
N ASN A 420 -26.27 -13.49 -22.96
CA ASN A 420 -27.27 -14.31 -22.29
C ASN A 420 -26.82 -15.77 -22.18
N LEU A 421 -26.72 -16.26 -20.94
CA LEU A 421 -26.37 -17.65 -20.66
C LEU A 421 -27.30 -18.64 -21.35
N ARG A 422 -28.60 -18.35 -21.42
CA ARG A 422 -29.57 -19.24 -22.05
C ARG A 422 -29.36 -19.36 -23.55
N GLN A 423 -28.91 -18.29 -24.21
CA GLN A 423 -28.58 -18.32 -25.63
C GLN A 423 -27.38 -19.24 -25.89
N ILE A 424 -26.37 -19.17 -25.01
CA ILE A 424 -25.18 -20.02 -25.07
C ILE A 424 -25.55 -21.49 -24.85
N CYS A 425 -26.31 -21.76 -23.79
CA CYS A 425 -26.74 -23.13 -23.51
C CYS A 425 -27.56 -23.68 -24.67
N ARG A 426 -28.46 -22.89 -25.28
CA ARG A 426 -29.20 -23.31 -26.49
C ARG A 426 -28.31 -23.54 -27.71
N SER A 427 -27.26 -22.75 -27.92
CA SER A 427 -26.33 -23.01 -29.03
C SER A 427 -25.49 -24.26 -28.81
N LEU A 428 -25.20 -24.62 -27.55
CA LEU A 428 -24.48 -25.84 -27.20
C LEU A 428 -25.38 -27.09 -27.21
N THR A 429 -26.68 -26.92 -26.94
CA THR A 429 -27.66 -28.04 -26.87
C THR A 429 -28.58 -28.12 -28.08
N GLY A 430 -28.39 -27.24 -29.08
CA GLY A 430 -29.19 -27.25 -30.30
C GLY A 430 -29.04 -28.60 -31.01
N PRO A 431 -30.03 -29.00 -31.84
CA PRO A 431 -29.84 -30.18 -32.67
C PRO A 431 -28.51 -30.02 -33.41
N PRO A 432 -27.67 -31.07 -33.46
CA PRO A 432 -26.46 -31.01 -34.27
C PRO A 432 -26.92 -30.47 -35.61
N LYS A 433 -26.32 -29.36 -36.06
CA LYS A 433 -26.58 -28.88 -37.42
C LYS A 433 -26.40 -30.13 -38.26
N GLN A 434 -27.48 -30.57 -38.91
CA GLN A 434 -27.33 -31.56 -39.96
C GLN A 434 -26.45 -30.85 -40.96
N ASP A 435 -25.15 -31.09 -40.87
CA ASP A 435 -24.19 -30.62 -41.85
C ASP A 435 -24.82 -31.01 -43.17
N ALA A 436 -25.06 -29.97 -43.97
CA ALA A 436 -25.85 -30.01 -45.18
C ALA A 436 -25.62 -31.36 -45.85
N ARG A 437 -26.71 -32.15 -45.92
CA ARG A 437 -26.77 -33.38 -46.71
C ARG A 437 -25.85 -33.18 -47.89
N GLY A 438 -24.80 -34.00 -47.95
CA GLY A 438 -24.02 -34.14 -49.16
C GLY A 438 -25.01 -34.18 -50.31
N SER A 439 -24.86 -33.23 -51.23
CA SER A 439 -25.41 -33.32 -52.56
C SER A 439 -24.93 -34.65 -53.11
N SER A 440 -25.72 -35.69 -52.88
CA SER A 440 -25.62 -36.97 -53.56
C SER A 440 -25.91 -36.64 -55.00
N SER A 441 -24.85 -36.46 -55.77
CA SER A 441 -24.89 -36.54 -57.22
C SER A 441 -25.59 -37.85 -57.55
N MET A 442 -26.78 -37.72 -58.09
CA MET A 442 -27.58 -38.77 -58.65
C MET A 442 -26.87 -39.16 -59.94
N GLU A 443 -25.92 -40.10 -59.88
CA GLU A 443 -25.45 -40.80 -61.07
C GLU A 443 -26.65 -41.59 -61.60
N GLN A 444 -27.15 -41.15 -62.75
CA GLN A 444 -28.09 -41.90 -63.56
C GLN A 444 -27.30 -43.02 -64.22
N GLU A 445 -27.42 -44.25 -63.71
CA GLU A 445 -27.12 -45.46 -64.47
C GLU A 445 -28.20 -45.61 -65.56
N GLU A 446 -27.85 -45.24 -66.79
CA GLU A 446 -28.56 -45.70 -67.99
C GLU A 446 -28.37 -47.21 -68.11
N THR A 447 -29.41 -47.96 -67.77
CA THR A 447 -29.57 -49.35 -68.21
C THR A 447 -30.13 -49.31 -69.62
N SER A 448 -29.26 -49.56 -70.60
CA SER A 448 -29.66 -49.94 -71.95
C SER A 448 -29.83 -51.46 -71.97
N GLU A 449 -31.04 -51.88 -72.35
CA GLU A 449 -31.41 -53.25 -72.69
C GLU A 449 -30.81 -53.61 -74.06
N ASP A 450 -30.24 -54.81 -74.16
CA ASP A 450 -30.18 -55.65 -75.37
C ASP A 450 -30.40 -57.11 -74.95
#